data_AF-E2BT49-F1
#
_entry.id   AF-E2BT49-F1
#
_cell.length_a   1.000
_cell.length_b   1.000
_cell.length_c   1.000
_cell.angle_alpha   90.00
_cell.angle_beta   90.00
_cell.angle_gamma   90.00
#
_symmetry.space_group_name_H-M   'P 1'
#
loop_
_entity.id
_entity.type
_entity.pdbx_description
1 polymer ?
#
loop_
_entity_poly.entity_id
_entity_poly.type
_entity_poly.pdbx_seq_one_letter_code
_entity_poly.pdbx_strand_id
1 'polypeptide(L)'
;MDTLFIQNIADEAEDIPQVDDPVWILGRVYNAIKELDIIRRDIRSILWFTYRKGFVPIGGCNSTFTSDKGWGCMLRCGQMVLARALITLHLGMMQKFK
;
A
#
# COMPACT_ATOMS: atom_id res chain seq x y z
N MET A 1 -31.14 -6.59 15.12
CA MET A 1 -30.66 -6.25 13.77
C MET A 1 -30.45 -4.75 13.75
N ASP A 2 -29.24 -4.18 13.77
CA ASP A 2 -27.91 -4.75 13.52
C ASP A 2 -26.86 -4.05 14.39
N THR A 3 -26.51 -4.68 15.50
CA THR A 3 -25.32 -4.37 16.33
C THR A 3 -24.00 -4.78 15.63
N LEU A 4 -24.07 -5.32 14.41
CA LEU A 4 -22.94 -5.82 13.63
C LEU A 4 -22.14 -4.73 12.91
N PHE A 5 -22.62 -3.48 12.86
CA PHE A 5 -21.89 -2.37 12.23
C PHE A 5 -21.01 -1.57 13.21
N ILE A 6 -21.23 -1.69 14.52
CA ILE A 6 -20.46 -0.95 15.54
C ILE A 6 -19.17 -1.70 15.95
N GLN A 7 -19.05 -2.99 15.61
CA GLN A 7 -17.90 -3.81 16.03
C GLN A 7 -16.60 -3.53 15.24
N ASN A 8 -16.65 -2.83 14.11
CA ASN A 8 -15.49 -2.71 13.19
C ASN A 8 -14.65 -1.43 13.35
N ILE A 9 -14.97 -0.53 14.28
CA ILE A 9 -14.21 0.73 14.45
C ILE A 9 -13.09 0.58 15.49
N ALA A 10 -13.22 -0.35 16.44
CA ALA A 10 -12.26 -0.49 17.55
C ALA A 10 -10.99 -1.29 17.20
N ASP A 11 -11.00 -2.08 16.12
CA ASP A 11 -9.90 -3.00 15.78
C ASP A 11 -8.81 -2.36 14.89
N GLU A 12 -8.99 -1.11 14.44
CA GLU A 12 -7.94 -0.33 13.75
C GLU A 12 -6.91 0.27 14.75
N ALA A 13 -7.07 0.08 16.06
CA ALA A 13 -6.37 0.86 17.08
C ALA A 13 -4.91 0.43 17.38
N GLU A 14 -4.40 -0.67 16.82
CA GLU A 14 -3.04 -1.17 17.13
C GLU A 14 -2.20 -1.57 15.90
N ASP A 15 -2.39 -0.95 14.74
CA ASP A 15 -1.55 -1.20 13.56
C ASP A 15 -0.12 -0.62 13.69
N ILE A 16 0.05 0.42 14.51
CA ILE A 16 1.34 1.10 14.73
C ILE A 16 1.63 1.15 16.24
N PRO A 17 2.76 0.58 16.71
CA PRO A 17 3.10 0.63 18.12
C PRO A 17 3.41 2.07 18.57
N GLN A 18 2.81 2.48 19.69
CA GLN A 18 3.02 3.81 20.27
C GLN A 18 4.31 3.84 21.07
N VAL A 19 5.45 3.99 20.38
CA VAL A 19 6.79 4.06 20.97
C VAL A 19 7.37 5.47 20.86
N ASP A 20 8.34 5.82 21.70
CA ASP A 20 9.03 7.11 21.63
C ASP A 20 10.02 7.18 20.44
N ASP A 21 10.38 6.03 19.88
CA ASP A 21 11.26 5.95 18.72
C ASP A 21 10.59 6.54 17.46
N PRO A 22 11.36 7.24 16.60
CA PRO A 22 10.81 7.80 15.38
C PRO A 22 10.46 6.73 14.35
N VAL A 23 9.35 6.94 13.64
CA VAL A 23 8.95 6.09 12.50
C VAL A 23 9.51 6.69 11.22
N TRP A 24 10.18 5.86 10.41
CA TRP A 24 10.76 6.28 9.13
C TRP A 24 9.97 5.69 7.96
N ILE A 25 9.54 6.54 7.04
CA ILE A 25 8.78 6.13 5.85
C ILE A 25 9.36 6.84 4.63
N LEU A 26 10.02 6.08 3.75
CA LEU A 26 10.55 6.56 2.47
C LEU A 26 11.35 7.87 2.57
N GLY A 27 12.21 7.98 3.61
CA GLY A 27 13.07 9.13 3.87
C GLY A 27 12.45 10.25 4.71
N ARG A 28 11.20 10.10 5.18
CA ARG A 28 10.53 11.03 6.12
C ARG A 28 10.51 10.44 7.53
N VAL A 29 10.60 11.31 8.54
CA VAL A 29 10.57 10.98 9.97
C VAL A 29 9.25 11.44 10.56
N TYR A 30 8.66 10.61 11.41
CA TYR A 30 7.41 10.90 12.12
C TYR A 30 7.55 10.53 13.59
N ASN A 31 6.81 11.23 14.44
CA ASN A 31 6.60 10.82 15.82
C ASN A 31 5.48 9.77 15.89
N ALA A 32 5.78 8.57 16.41
CA ALA A 32 4.84 7.45 16.41
C ALA A 32 3.55 7.71 17.20
N ILE A 33 3.58 8.60 18.20
CA ILE A 33 2.45 8.88 19.09
C ILE A 33 1.62 10.07 18.56
N LYS A 34 2.30 11.15 18.17
CA LYS A 34 1.64 12.43 17.81
C LYS A 34 1.15 12.48 16.37
N GLU A 35 1.71 11.66 15.47
CA GLU A 35 1.50 11.78 14.02
C GLU A 35 0.87 10.52 13.39
N LEU A 36 0.16 9.71 14.17
CA LEU A 36 -0.47 8.46 13.69
C LEU A 36 -1.31 8.64 12.43
N ASP A 37 -2.19 9.65 12.39
CA ASP A 37 -3.06 9.89 11.22
C ASP A 37 -2.25 10.30 9.98
N ILE A 38 -1.14 11.00 10.18
CA ILE A 38 -0.23 11.39 9.11
C ILE A 38 0.51 10.17 8.59
N ILE A 39 1.00 9.30 9.48
CA ILE A 39 1.64 8.03 9.12
C ILE A 39 0.68 7.18 8.30
N ARG A 40 -0.55 6.94 8.79
CA ARG A 40 -1.55 6.14 8.08
C ARG A 40 -1.88 6.71 6.71
N ARG A 41 -2.05 8.04 6.62
CA ARG A 41 -2.31 8.70 5.34
C ARG A 41 -1.13 8.57 4.38
N ASP A 42 0.10 8.73 4.86
CA ASP A 42 1.28 8.64 4.00
C ASP A 42 1.50 7.19 3.52
N ILE A 43 1.21 6.18 4.34
CA ILE A 43 1.21 4.77 3.93
C ILE A 43 0.11 4.50 2.89
N ARG A 44 -1.12 4.97 3.14
CA ARG A 44 -2.26 4.82 2.20
C ARG A 44 -2.04 5.54 0.86
N SER A 45 -1.13 6.52 0.82
CA SER A 45 -0.74 7.21 -0.41
C SER A 45 0.20 6.41 -1.32
N ILE A 46 0.75 5.28 -0.83
CA ILE A 46 1.63 4.42 -1.62
C ILE A 46 0.78 3.56 -2.55
N LEU A 47 1.11 3.58 -3.86
CA LEU A 47 0.45 2.71 -4.83
C LEU A 47 0.74 1.25 -4.51
N TRP A 48 -0.28 0.54 -4.05
CA TRP A 48 -0.18 -0.86 -3.66
C TRP A 48 -0.60 -1.78 -4.81
N PHE A 49 0.33 -2.62 -5.25
CA PHE A 49 0.07 -3.62 -6.29
C PHE A 49 0.04 -5.01 -5.67
N THR A 50 -1.02 -5.76 -5.97
CA THR A 50 -1.27 -7.11 -5.49
C THR A 50 -1.46 -8.06 -6.65
N TYR A 51 -1.52 -9.37 -6.36
CA TYR A 51 -1.87 -10.37 -7.36
C TYR A 51 -3.19 -10.03 -8.06
N ARG A 52 -3.21 -10.25 -9.37
CA ARG A 52 -4.40 -10.11 -10.21
C ARG A 52 -4.70 -11.44 -10.88
N LYS A 53 -5.95 -11.60 -11.29
CA LYS A 53 -6.46 -12.75 -12.03
C LYS A 53 -7.43 -12.27 -13.10
N GLY A 54 -7.55 -13.03 -14.18
CA GLY A 54 -8.43 -12.70 -15.32
C GLY A 54 -7.88 -11.59 -16.23
N PHE A 55 -6.57 -11.31 -16.19
CA PHE A 55 -5.95 -10.47 -17.20
C PHE A 55 -5.75 -11.23 -18.51
N VAL A 56 -5.57 -10.49 -19.61
CA VAL A 56 -5.31 -11.06 -20.94
C VAL A 56 -4.12 -12.03 -20.88
N PRO A 57 -4.22 -13.24 -21.44
CA PRO A 57 -3.15 -14.23 -21.37
C PRO A 57 -1.79 -13.67 -21.79
N ILE A 58 -0.81 -13.76 -20.88
CA ILE A 58 0.56 -13.31 -21.16
C ILE A 58 1.21 -14.33 -22.09
N GLY A 59 1.61 -13.92 -23.29
CA GLY A 59 2.20 -14.80 -24.29
C GLY A 59 1.24 -15.26 -25.40
N GLY A 60 0.05 -14.66 -25.51
CA GLY A 60 -0.87 -14.87 -26.64
C GLY A 60 -1.91 -15.98 -26.42
N CYS A 61 -2.62 -16.35 -27.50
CA CYS A 61 -3.81 -17.21 -27.46
C CYS A 61 -3.59 -18.62 -26.89
N ASN A 62 -2.36 -19.14 -26.92
CA ASN A 62 -2.03 -20.47 -26.42
C ASN A 62 -1.58 -20.48 -24.95
N SER A 63 -1.52 -19.32 -24.30
CA SER A 63 -1.08 -19.19 -22.90
C SER A 63 -2.24 -19.31 -21.92
N THR A 64 -1.99 -19.93 -20.77
CA THR A 64 -2.93 -20.00 -19.64
C THR A 64 -2.58 -19.00 -18.53
N PHE A 65 -1.51 -18.21 -18.70
CA PHE A 65 -1.06 -17.22 -17.71
C PHE A 65 -1.99 -16.01 -17.69
N THR A 66 -3.07 -16.13 -16.91
CA THR A 66 -4.09 -15.09 -16.67
C THR A 66 -4.13 -14.64 -15.21
N SER A 67 -3.24 -15.18 -14.37
CA SER A 67 -3.07 -14.84 -12.96
C SER A 67 -1.59 -14.87 -12.59
N ASP A 68 -1.17 -13.90 -11.79
CA ASP A 68 0.19 -13.83 -11.25
C ASP A 68 0.30 -14.36 -9.81
N LYS A 69 -0.79 -14.89 -9.25
CA LYS A 69 -0.78 -15.56 -7.95
C LYS A 69 0.23 -16.72 -7.93
N GLY A 70 1.14 -16.69 -6.96
CA GLY A 70 2.15 -17.74 -6.73
C GLY A 70 3.51 -17.51 -7.39
N TRP A 71 3.62 -16.56 -8.33
CA TRP A 71 4.88 -16.25 -9.01
C TRP A 71 5.16 -14.76 -9.20
N GLY A 72 4.13 -13.90 -9.10
CA GLY A 72 4.23 -12.48 -9.39
C GLY A 72 4.70 -11.58 -8.24
N CYS A 73 4.99 -12.10 -7.04
CA CYS A 73 5.22 -11.26 -5.86
C CYS A 73 6.35 -10.24 -6.06
N MET A 74 7.50 -10.70 -6.56
CA MET A 74 8.65 -9.82 -6.82
C MET A 74 8.34 -8.79 -7.92
N LEU A 75 7.56 -9.18 -8.94
CA LEU A 75 7.12 -8.25 -9.98
C LEU A 75 6.21 -7.16 -9.41
N ARG A 76 5.29 -7.51 -8.51
CA ARG A 76 4.44 -6.54 -7.81
C ARG A 76 5.25 -5.61 -6.90
N CYS A 77 6.25 -6.14 -6.18
CA CYS A 77 7.19 -5.30 -5.42
C CYS A 77 7.95 -4.32 -6.32
N GLY A 78 8.46 -4.78 -7.47
CA GLY A 78 9.10 -3.92 -8.45
C GLY A 78 8.18 -2.83 -9.00
N GLN A 79 6.92 -3.18 -9.29
CA GLN A 79 5.90 -2.20 -9.69
C GLN A 79 5.68 -1.13 -8.62
N MET A 80 5.63 -1.49 -7.33
CA MET A 80 5.45 -0.51 -6.24
C MET A 80 6.64 0.45 -6.13
N VAL A 81 7.87 -0.06 -6.18
CA VAL A 81 9.08 0.77 -6.11
C VAL A 81 9.17 1.70 -7.32
N LEU A 82 8.94 1.18 -8.53
CA LEU A 82 8.97 1.98 -9.75
C LEU A 82 7.86 3.03 -9.75
N ALA A 83 6.64 2.67 -9.35
CA ALA A 83 5.54 3.62 -9.25
C ALA A 83 5.84 4.74 -8.25
N ARG A 84 6.51 4.43 -7.13
CA ARG A 84 6.96 5.44 -6.18
C ARG A 84 8.00 6.39 -6.80
N ALA A 85 8.94 5.87 -7.57
CA ALA A 85 9.90 6.70 -8.29
C ALA A 85 9.20 7.59 -9.34
N LEU A 86 8.24 7.05 -10.09
CA LEU A 86 7.46 7.80 -11.09
C LEU A 86 6.60 8.89 -10.45
N ILE A 87 5.93 8.61 -9.33
CA ILE A 87 5.22 9.64 -8.55
C ILE A 87 6.18 10.75 -8.14
N THR A 88 7.37 10.38 -7.65
CA THR A 88 8.37 11.36 -7.21
C THR A 88 8.86 12.23 -8.36
N LEU A 89 9.10 11.63 -9.52
CA LEU A 89 9.57 12.32 -10.73
C LEU A 89 8.49 13.23 -11.36
N HIS A 90 7.25 12.77 -11.45
CA HIS A 90 6.21 13.44 -12.23
C HIS A 90 5.24 14.28 -11.40
N LEU A 91 4.96 13.90 -10.14
CA LEU A 91 4.01 14.59 -9.27
C LEU A 91 4.71 15.33 -8.11
N GLY A 92 5.97 14.98 -7.82
CA GLY A 92 6.72 15.50 -6.68
C GLY A 92 6.37 14.83 -5.36
N MET A 93 7.27 14.93 -4.36
CA MET A 93 7.14 14.25 -3.06
C MET A 93 6.00 14.73 -2.15
N MET A 94 5.26 15.78 -2.55
CA MET A 94 4.23 16.41 -1.70
C MET A 94 2.79 16.01 -2.01
N GLN A 95 2.54 15.19 -3.03
CA GLN A 95 1.17 14.81 -3.33
C GLN A 95 0.70 13.71 -2.39
N LYS A 96 -0.31 14.06 -1.58
CA LYS A 96 -1.05 13.13 -0.74
C LYS A 96 -2.35 12.82 -1.50
N PHE A 97 -2.51 11.57 -1.93
CA PHE A 97 -3.75 11.13 -2.57
C PHE A 97 -4.91 11.41 -1.60
N LYS A 98 -5.91 12.17 -2.08
CA LYS A 98 -7.08 12.58 -1.32
C LYS A 98 -8.15 11.50 -1.37
#